data_AF-A0A9P5C388-F1
#
_entry.id   AF-A0A9P5C388-F1
#
_cell.length_a   1.000
_cell.length_b   1.000
_cell.length_c   1.000
_cell.angle_alpha   90.00
_cell.angle_beta   90.00
_cell.angle_gamma   90.00
#
_symmetry.space_group_name_H-M   'P 1'
#
loop_
_entity.id
_entity.type
_entity.pdbx_description
1 polymer ?
#
loop_
_entity_poly.entity_id
_entity_poly.type
_entity_poly.pdbx_seq_one_letter_code
_entity_poly.pdbx_strand_id
1 'polypeptide(L)'
;MPAYLVRLAQIHESFRKAELLALAEVAGAELEIVKYDDDSPYCIVNLPSDAAAKAVASRAMLVQGIYELWGQGSTYDELRAHVKETTPTKWSTYEHCTFSFRIERYRGVQAPAEYTHAIVDSFRFLGFKGKWQFKNPDASFRIFEDYLLDAKEPHHLYLGRWIADSGRDAKNVYDLKKRHYISTTSMDAELALLTANIALAAPGKLFYDPFMGTGGFPIACAHYGAVVTGSDIDGRSIRGTGGSARRGQTGKKNVQMNFEQYATASQYLGGFVSDLTNTPLRLDAQAPWLDGIVCDPPYGIREGLKVLGSRDLATPEEKAVHAKNYQAEGYVPPKRPYSFTALLDDILAFAVVTLVPGGRLSMWMPTANDEDIELLIPSHPCLELSSVCVQAFNKWSRRLLTYRKRRPSEVDAAALEALETRKREYEQGTRASDLNDFRRKYFQGFREFEDMKKEFIRMKVGAGIRKEEASAEADLLEATQTSAKAKVEAAKQQVEAATKTEESAAAKADQLNEHFKVEPSI
;
A
#
# COMPACT_ATOMS: atom_id res chain seq x y z
N MET A 1 -24.54 6.95 -16.35
CA MET A 1 -23.09 7.25 -16.22
C MET A 1 -22.33 6.43 -17.25
N PRO A 2 -21.34 6.99 -17.97
CA PRO A 2 -20.48 6.20 -18.85
C PRO A 2 -19.68 5.13 -18.09
N ALA A 3 -19.46 4.00 -18.76
CA ALA A 3 -18.67 2.89 -18.23
C ALA A 3 -17.19 3.04 -18.59
N TYR A 4 -16.32 2.71 -17.66
CA TYR A 4 -14.87 2.76 -17.79
C TYR A 4 -14.25 1.43 -17.37
N LEU A 5 -13.20 1.03 -18.09
CA LEU A 5 -12.30 -0.05 -17.72
C LEU A 5 -11.09 0.55 -16.99
N VAL A 6 -10.91 0.14 -15.75
CA VAL A 6 -9.74 0.46 -14.93
C VAL A 6 -8.77 -0.71 -15.04
N ARG A 7 -7.58 -0.45 -15.57
CA ARG A 7 -6.48 -1.41 -15.55
C ARG A 7 -5.75 -1.28 -14.21
N LEU A 8 -5.75 -2.34 -13.41
CA LEU A 8 -5.17 -2.40 -12.06
C LEU A 8 -3.82 -3.12 -12.08
N ALA A 9 -2.95 -2.75 -11.15
CA ALA A 9 -1.67 -3.42 -10.90
C ALA A 9 -1.91 -4.78 -10.22
N GLN A 10 -1.17 -5.81 -10.61
CA GLN A 10 -1.25 -7.15 -9.99
C GLN A 10 -0.36 -7.28 -8.75
N ILE A 11 -0.55 -6.35 -7.83
CA ILE A 11 0.04 -6.29 -6.49
C ILE A 11 -0.99 -5.69 -5.54
N HIS A 12 -0.88 -5.99 -4.25
CA HIS A 12 -1.69 -5.38 -3.20
C HIS A 12 -3.20 -5.43 -3.51
N GLU A 13 -3.70 -6.59 -3.94
CA GLU A 13 -5.07 -6.87 -4.38
C GLU A 13 -6.12 -6.27 -3.43
N SER A 14 -5.96 -6.55 -2.13
CA SER A 14 -6.85 -6.07 -1.06
C SER A 14 -6.91 -4.54 -0.90
N PHE A 15 -5.98 -3.79 -1.50
CA PHE A 15 -5.95 -2.33 -1.45
C PHE A 15 -6.63 -1.69 -2.67
N ARG A 16 -6.84 -2.41 -3.77
CA ARG A 16 -7.30 -1.83 -5.05
C ARG A 16 -8.65 -1.12 -4.91
N LYS A 17 -9.64 -1.81 -4.34
CA LYS A 17 -10.97 -1.22 -4.11
C LYS A 17 -10.91 -0.04 -3.14
N ALA A 18 -10.19 -0.22 -2.03
CA ALA A 18 -10.07 0.80 -0.99
C ALA A 18 -9.44 2.09 -1.55
N GLU A 19 -8.37 1.97 -2.33
CA GLU A 19 -7.76 3.11 -3.00
C GLU A 19 -8.72 3.73 -4.01
N LEU A 20 -9.31 2.94 -4.92
CA LEU A 20 -10.17 3.46 -5.98
C LEU A 20 -11.36 4.26 -5.43
N LEU A 21 -12.01 3.75 -4.38
CA LEU A 21 -13.10 4.45 -3.70
C LEU A 21 -12.62 5.73 -3.00
N ALA A 22 -11.45 5.69 -2.34
CA ALA A 22 -10.88 6.87 -1.70
C ALA A 22 -10.48 7.97 -2.70
N LEU A 23 -9.98 7.57 -3.88
CA LEU A 23 -9.64 8.50 -4.96
C LEU A 23 -10.89 9.15 -5.55
N ALA A 24 -11.98 8.40 -5.72
CA ALA A 24 -13.26 8.95 -6.14
C ALA A 24 -13.79 10.00 -5.14
N GLU A 25 -13.69 9.72 -3.84
CA GLU A 25 -14.09 10.67 -2.80
C GLU A 25 -13.24 11.95 -2.82
N VAL A 26 -11.92 11.84 -2.97
CA VAL A 26 -11.07 13.04 -3.10
C VAL A 26 -11.31 13.80 -4.39
N ALA A 27 -11.63 13.11 -5.48
CA ALA A 27 -12.01 13.74 -6.74
C ALA A 27 -13.42 14.38 -6.70
N GLY A 28 -14.22 14.11 -5.66
CA GLY A 28 -15.63 14.51 -5.61
C GLY A 28 -16.47 13.83 -6.69
N ALA A 29 -16.08 12.62 -7.12
CA ALA A 29 -16.71 11.87 -8.19
C ALA A 29 -17.54 10.71 -7.63
N GLU A 30 -18.77 10.57 -8.13
CA GLU A 30 -19.57 9.36 -7.89
C GLU A 30 -18.97 8.19 -8.68
N LEU A 31 -18.46 7.18 -7.98
CA LEU A 31 -17.91 5.97 -8.59
C LEU A 31 -18.68 4.75 -8.12
N GLU A 32 -19.18 3.98 -9.09
CA GLU A 32 -19.81 2.68 -8.85
C GLU A 32 -18.92 1.58 -9.44
N ILE A 33 -18.60 0.56 -8.66
CA ILE A 33 -17.86 -0.61 -9.13
C ILE A 33 -18.87 -1.62 -9.69
N VAL A 34 -18.88 -1.78 -11.01
CA VAL A 34 -19.80 -2.68 -11.74
C VAL A 34 -19.27 -4.11 -11.77
N LYS A 35 -17.97 -4.27 -12.04
CA LYS A 35 -17.31 -5.57 -12.09
C LYS A 35 -15.93 -5.47 -11.47
N TYR A 36 -15.61 -6.40 -10.60
CA TYR A 36 -14.30 -6.53 -9.99
C TYR A 36 -14.02 -7.99 -9.65
N ASP A 37 -12.78 -8.42 -9.88
CA ASP A 37 -12.24 -9.71 -9.50
C ASP A 37 -10.81 -9.49 -8.97
N ASP A 38 -10.44 -10.13 -7.86
CA ASP A 38 -9.10 -10.01 -7.27
C ASP A 38 -8.01 -10.65 -8.15
N ASP A 39 -8.37 -11.70 -8.91
CA ASP A 39 -7.48 -12.44 -9.81
C ASP A 39 -7.39 -11.81 -11.21
N SER A 40 -8.24 -10.82 -11.49
CA SER A 40 -8.21 -10.06 -12.74
C SER A 40 -7.60 -8.67 -12.50
N PRO A 41 -6.83 -8.15 -13.46
CA PRO A 41 -6.40 -6.77 -13.42
C PRO A 41 -7.46 -5.79 -13.92
N TYR A 42 -8.63 -6.28 -14.37
CA TYR A 42 -9.63 -5.46 -15.02
C TYR A 42 -10.80 -5.21 -14.07
N CYS A 43 -11.08 -3.93 -13.82
CA CYS A 43 -12.26 -3.51 -13.07
C CYS A 43 -13.12 -2.60 -13.95
N ILE A 44 -14.42 -2.84 -13.98
CA ILE A 44 -15.38 -1.98 -14.69
C ILE A 44 -16.04 -1.08 -13.65
N VAL A 45 -16.03 0.21 -13.92
CA VAL A 45 -16.66 1.22 -13.07
C VAL A 45 -17.53 2.16 -13.89
N ASN A 46 -18.57 2.70 -13.26
CA ASN A 46 -19.30 3.85 -13.80
C ASN A 46 -18.74 5.12 -13.17
N LEU A 47 -18.51 6.13 -14.01
CA LEU A 47 -18.08 7.46 -13.58
C LEU A 47 -18.88 8.54 -14.32
N PRO A 48 -18.98 9.78 -13.80
CA PRO A 48 -19.83 10.80 -14.40
C PRO A 48 -19.30 11.33 -15.73
N SER A 49 -17.98 11.34 -15.92
CA SER A 49 -17.33 11.91 -17.12
C SER A 49 -15.85 11.51 -17.24
N ASP A 50 -15.27 11.79 -18.41
CA ASP A 50 -13.82 11.65 -18.64
C ASP A 50 -13.00 12.51 -17.69
N ALA A 51 -13.49 13.71 -17.34
CA ALA A 51 -12.82 14.58 -16.39
C ALA A 51 -12.74 13.95 -14.99
N ALA A 52 -13.82 13.30 -14.55
CA ALA A 52 -13.84 12.55 -13.30
C ALA A 52 -12.87 11.36 -13.34
N ALA A 53 -12.85 10.60 -14.44
CA ALA A 53 -11.89 9.51 -14.62
C ALA A 53 -10.43 10.00 -14.57
N LYS A 54 -10.10 11.12 -15.22
CA LYS A 54 -8.77 11.74 -15.13
C LYS A 54 -8.44 12.15 -13.70
N ALA A 55 -9.38 12.76 -12.99
CA ALA A 55 -9.18 13.18 -11.61
C ALA A 55 -8.90 11.98 -10.69
N VAL A 56 -9.65 10.90 -10.81
CA VAL A 56 -9.44 9.64 -10.06
C VAL A 56 -8.06 9.04 -10.37
N ALA A 57 -7.66 8.97 -11.64
CA ALA A 57 -6.38 8.39 -12.05
C ALA A 57 -5.16 9.21 -11.61
N SER A 58 -5.30 10.54 -11.51
CA SER A 58 -4.19 11.51 -11.37
C SER A 58 -3.17 11.21 -10.29
N ARG A 59 -3.58 10.53 -9.21
CA ARG A 59 -2.73 10.22 -8.05
C ARG A 59 -2.80 8.76 -7.60
N ALA A 60 -3.38 7.88 -8.42
CA ALA A 60 -3.56 6.48 -8.12
C ALA A 60 -2.24 5.70 -8.11
N MET A 61 -2.04 4.82 -7.12
CA MET A 61 -0.86 3.95 -7.02
C MET A 61 -1.11 2.55 -7.59
N LEU A 62 -2.34 2.03 -7.54
CA LEU A 62 -2.69 0.68 -8.00
C LEU A 62 -3.49 0.66 -9.30
N VAL A 63 -3.94 1.80 -9.79
CA VAL A 63 -4.46 1.94 -11.16
C VAL A 63 -3.28 2.15 -12.09
N GLN A 64 -3.17 1.43 -13.21
CA GLN A 64 -2.22 1.70 -14.29
C GLN A 64 -2.76 2.74 -15.26
N GLY A 65 -4.03 2.62 -15.64
CA GLY A 65 -4.72 3.58 -16.49
C GLY A 65 -6.23 3.36 -16.48
N ILE A 66 -6.97 4.37 -16.91
CA ILE A 66 -8.42 4.32 -17.07
C ILE A 66 -8.79 4.54 -18.54
N TYR A 67 -9.72 3.74 -19.02
CA TYR A 67 -10.17 3.71 -20.40
C TYR A 67 -11.68 3.80 -20.44
N GLU A 68 -12.26 4.64 -21.29
CA GLU A 68 -13.69 4.58 -21.58
C GLU A 68 -13.99 3.25 -22.27
N LEU A 69 -14.91 2.46 -21.71
CA LEU A 69 -15.23 1.13 -22.21
C LEU A 69 -16.13 1.25 -23.46
N TRP A 70 -15.61 0.80 -24.59
CA TRP A 70 -16.32 0.82 -25.88
C TRP A 70 -16.95 -0.53 -26.21
N GLY A 71 -16.42 -1.62 -25.67
CA GLY A 71 -17.01 -2.93 -25.87
C GLY A 71 -16.25 -4.00 -25.11
N GLN A 72 -16.89 -5.15 -24.99
CA GLN A 72 -16.35 -6.34 -24.33
C GLN A 72 -16.99 -7.60 -24.94
N GLY A 73 -16.33 -8.74 -24.85
CA GLY A 73 -16.82 -10.03 -25.35
C GLY A 73 -15.86 -11.17 -25.03
N SER A 74 -16.33 -12.41 -25.13
CA SER A 74 -15.48 -13.60 -24.91
C SER A 74 -14.72 -14.00 -26.17
N THR A 75 -15.13 -13.50 -27.34
CA THR A 75 -14.44 -13.67 -28.61
C THR A 75 -14.31 -12.34 -29.35
N TYR A 76 -13.39 -12.28 -30.31
CA TYR A 76 -13.22 -11.08 -31.13
C TYR A 76 -14.46 -10.72 -31.94
N ASP A 77 -15.25 -11.72 -32.38
CA ASP A 77 -16.53 -11.49 -33.05
C ASP A 77 -17.56 -10.85 -32.13
N GLU A 78 -17.71 -11.38 -30.90
CA GLU A 78 -18.58 -10.81 -29.88
C GLU A 78 -18.16 -9.39 -29.50
N LEU A 79 -16.85 -9.15 -29.30
CA LEU A 79 -16.32 -7.82 -29.00
C LEU A 79 -16.70 -6.84 -30.11
N ARG A 80 -16.47 -7.19 -31.39
CA ARG A 80 -16.81 -6.32 -32.51
C ARG A 80 -18.31 -6.08 -32.63
N ALA A 81 -19.13 -7.10 -32.42
CA ALA A 81 -20.58 -6.97 -32.42
C ALA A 81 -21.04 -5.97 -31.35
N HIS A 82 -20.52 -6.10 -30.13
CA HIS A 82 -20.85 -5.22 -29.02
C HIS A 82 -20.37 -3.77 -29.23
N VAL A 83 -19.20 -3.56 -29.85
CA VAL A 83 -18.72 -2.21 -30.22
C VAL A 83 -19.64 -1.56 -31.26
N LYS A 84 -20.07 -2.32 -32.28
CA LYS A 84 -21.02 -1.85 -33.31
C LYS A 84 -22.39 -1.52 -32.75
N GLU A 85 -22.79 -2.14 -31.65
CA GLU A 85 -24.05 -1.87 -30.98
C GLU A 85 -23.97 -0.60 -30.12
N THR A 86 -22.91 -0.43 -29.34
CA THR A 86 -22.89 0.56 -28.23
C THR A 86 -22.18 1.87 -28.54
N THR A 87 -21.33 1.91 -29.56
CA THR A 87 -20.50 3.10 -29.87
C THR A 87 -20.70 3.83 -31.21
N PRO A 88 -21.65 3.49 -32.12
CA PRO A 88 -21.79 4.20 -33.41
C PRO A 88 -21.88 5.72 -33.29
N THR A 89 -22.56 6.23 -32.26
CA THR A 89 -22.74 7.66 -32.02
C THR A 89 -21.44 8.40 -31.69
N LYS A 90 -20.37 7.68 -31.34
CA LYS A 90 -19.06 8.23 -30.97
C LYS A 90 -18.08 8.28 -32.14
N TRP A 91 -18.29 7.49 -33.20
CA TRP A 91 -17.27 7.31 -34.25
C TRP A 91 -16.99 8.59 -35.03
N SER A 92 -18.02 9.39 -35.32
CA SER A 92 -17.89 10.68 -36.01
C SER A 92 -17.00 11.67 -35.25
N THR A 93 -17.02 11.63 -33.91
CA THR A 93 -16.15 12.45 -33.04
C THR A 93 -14.67 12.20 -33.29
N TYR A 94 -14.29 10.99 -33.71
CA TYR A 94 -12.90 10.57 -33.91
C TYR A 94 -12.54 10.33 -35.39
N GLU A 95 -13.46 10.61 -36.32
CA GLU A 95 -13.32 10.25 -37.73
C GLU A 95 -12.04 10.81 -38.35
N HIS A 96 -11.68 12.06 -38.03
CA HIS A 96 -10.52 12.74 -38.59
C HIS A 96 -9.34 12.91 -37.61
N CYS A 97 -9.49 12.42 -36.38
CA CYS A 97 -8.45 12.49 -35.36
C CYS A 97 -7.25 11.60 -35.71
N THR A 98 -6.05 12.02 -35.31
CA THR A 98 -4.92 11.09 -35.29
C THR A 98 -5.18 10.02 -34.25
N PHE A 99 -4.90 8.76 -34.57
CA PHE A 99 -5.27 7.65 -33.69
C PHE A 99 -4.20 6.58 -33.55
N SER A 100 -4.27 5.82 -32.47
CA SER A 100 -3.45 4.61 -32.27
C SER A 100 -4.30 3.44 -31.80
N PHE A 101 -3.84 2.23 -32.13
CA PHE A 101 -4.34 0.99 -31.56
C PHE A 101 -3.17 0.23 -30.94
N ARG A 102 -3.40 -0.31 -29.74
CA ARG A 102 -2.45 -1.21 -29.06
C ARG A 102 -3.20 -2.42 -28.54
N ILE A 103 -2.51 -3.55 -28.47
CA ILE A 103 -3.02 -4.77 -27.84
C ILE A 103 -2.20 -5.02 -26.59
N GLU A 104 -2.88 -5.20 -25.47
CA GLU A 104 -2.27 -5.58 -24.20
C GLU A 104 -2.80 -6.94 -23.79
N ARG A 105 -1.87 -7.84 -23.43
CA ARG A 105 -2.17 -9.24 -23.09
C ARG A 105 -1.85 -9.46 -21.63
N TYR A 106 -2.85 -9.82 -20.85
CA TYR A 106 -2.64 -10.27 -19.48
C TYR A 106 -2.58 -11.79 -19.47
N ARG A 107 -1.49 -12.36 -18.93
CA ARG A 107 -1.18 -13.81 -18.93
C ARG A 107 -1.08 -14.48 -20.32
N GLY A 108 -1.27 -13.72 -21.40
CA GLY A 108 -1.02 -14.16 -22.76
C GLY A 108 0.44 -13.96 -23.19
N VAL A 109 0.84 -14.70 -24.22
CA VAL A 109 2.15 -14.55 -24.87
C VAL A 109 2.13 -13.45 -25.93
N GLN A 110 3.29 -12.91 -26.27
CA GLN A 110 3.40 -11.96 -27.37
C GLN A 110 3.01 -12.63 -28.69
N ALA A 111 2.10 -12.00 -29.43
CA ALA A 111 1.68 -12.49 -30.74
C ALA A 111 2.57 -11.91 -31.86
N PRO A 112 2.69 -12.63 -33.00
CA PRO A 112 3.33 -12.10 -34.20
C PRO A 112 2.72 -10.77 -34.67
N ALA A 113 3.53 -9.94 -35.33
CA ALA A 113 3.09 -8.64 -35.83
C ALA A 113 1.91 -8.76 -36.83
N GLU A 114 1.95 -9.76 -37.70
CA GLU A 114 0.88 -10.06 -38.66
C GLU A 114 -0.47 -10.32 -37.98
N TYR A 115 -0.47 -11.09 -36.89
CA TYR A 115 -1.67 -11.36 -36.09
C TYR A 115 -2.20 -10.08 -35.41
N THR A 116 -1.29 -9.29 -34.84
CA THR A 116 -1.63 -7.98 -34.24
C THR A 116 -2.24 -7.04 -35.28
N HIS A 117 -1.67 -6.98 -36.48
CA HIS A 117 -2.21 -6.18 -37.59
C HIS A 117 -3.58 -6.67 -38.03
N ALA A 118 -3.79 -7.98 -38.19
CA ALA A 118 -5.07 -8.55 -38.56
C ALA A 118 -6.17 -8.21 -37.55
N ILE A 119 -5.85 -8.26 -36.24
CA ILE A 119 -6.78 -7.83 -35.19
C ILE A 119 -7.14 -6.36 -35.37
N VAL A 120 -6.16 -5.46 -35.48
CA VAL A 120 -6.42 -4.02 -35.63
C VAL A 120 -7.22 -3.74 -36.92
N ASP A 121 -6.90 -4.41 -38.02
CA ASP A 121 -7.61 -4.28 -39.29
C ASP A 121 -9.07 -4.71 -39.18
N SER A 122 -9.37 -5.69 -38.33
CA SER A 122 -10.74 -6.15 -38.07
C SER A 122 -11.64 -5.05 -37.44
N PHE A 123 -11.06 -3.96 -36.92
CA PHE A 123 -11.78 -2.79 -36.42
C PHE A 123 -11.96 -1.67 -37.46
N ARG A 124 -11.64 -1.91 -38.74
CA ARG A 124 -11.85 -0.92 -39.83
C ARG A 124 -13.27 -0.40 -39.96
N PHE A 125 -14.27 -1.15 -39.46
CA PHE A 125 -15.67 -0.71 -39.45
C PHE A 125 -15.91 0.58 -38.64
N LEU A 126 -14.98 0.98 -37.77
CA LEU A 126 -15.02 2.26 -37.06
C LEU A 126 -14.94 3.47 -38.01
N GLY A 127 -14.44 3.28 -39.24
CA GLY A 127 -14.47 4.29 -40.30
C GLY A 127 -13.52 5.47 -40.10
N PHE A 128 -12.51 5.35 -39.22
CA PHE A 128 -11.54 6.42 -38.99
C PHE A 128 -10.70 6.71 -40.26
N LYS A 129 -10.67 7.99 -40.64
CA LYS A 129 -9.95 8.54 -41.80
C LYS A 129 -8.69 9.31 -41.42
N GLY A 130 -8.52 9.62 -40.13
CA GLY A 130 -7.33 10.29 -39.62
C GLY A 130 -6.06 9.45 -39.73
N LYS A 131 -4.90 10.08 -39.52
CA LYS A 131 -3.59 9.42 -39.66
C LYS A 131 -3.28 8.56 -38.42
N TRP A 132 -2.83 7.33 -38.63
CA TRP A 132 -2.29 6.50 -37.54
C TRP A 132 -0.98 7.11 -36.99
N GLN A 133 -0.88 7.24 -35.66
CA GLN A 133 0.30 7.77 -34.99
C GLN A 133 0.59 7.02 -33.69
N PHE A 134 1.84 6.63 -33.48
CA PHE A 134 2.23 5.91 -32.26
C PHE A 134 2.44 6.82 -31.04
N LYS A 135 2.97 8.02 -31.26
CA LYS A 135 3.30 9.01 -30.22
C LYS A 135 2.26 10.12 -30.23
N ASN A 136 1.70 10.43 -29.06
CA ASN A 136 0.77 11.53 -28.82
C ASN A 136 -0.38 11.63 -29.84
N PRO A 137 -1.10 10.53 -30.17
CA PRO A 137 -2.30 10.62 -31.00
C PRO A 137 -3.42 11.36 -30.25
N ASP A 138 -4.34 11.96 -30.99
CA ASP A 138 -5.53 12.60 -30.42
C ASP A 138 -6.44 11.57 -29.72
N ALA A 139 -6.52 10.34 -30.26
CA ALA A 139 -7.25 9.24 -29.68
C ALA A 139 -6.43 7.95 -29.61
N SER A 140 -6.25 7.39 -28.41
CA SER A 140 -5.60 6.09 -28.22
C SER A 140 -6.60 5.03 -27.87
N PHE A 141 -6.60 3.93 -28.62
CA PHE A 141 -7.43 2.76 -28.36
C PHE A 141 -6.56 1.60 -27.91
N ARG A 142 -7.07 0.83 -26.95
CA ARG A 142 -6.42 -0.37 -26.45
C ARG A 142 -7.39 -1.53 -26.44
N ILE A 143 -6.96 -2.64 -27.04
CA ILE A 143 -7.61 -3.93 -26.92
C ILE A 143 -6.90 -4.67 -25.79
N PHE A 144 -7.67 -5.12 -24.82
CA PHE A 144 -7.18 -5.91 -23.71
C PHE A 144 -7.60 -7.35 -23.92
N GLU A 145 -6.62 -8.24 -23.92
CA GLU A 145 -6.81 -9.67 -23.94
C GLU A 145 -6.54 -10.22 -22.53
N ASP A 146 -7.57 -10.79 -21.90
CA ASP A 146 -7.51 -11.40 -20.58
C ASP A 146 -7.45 -12.92 -20.73
N TYR A 147 -6.30 -13.51 -20.45
CA TYR A 147 -6.09 -14.96 -20.52
C TYR A 147 -6.22 -15.59 -19.13
N LEU A 148 -6.89 -16.74 -19.07
CA LEU A 148 -6.72 -17.64 -17.94
C LEU A 148 -5.29 -18.21 -17.94
N LEU A 149 -4.83 -18.67 -16.78
CA LEU A 149 -3.52 -19.29 -16.66
C LEU A 149 -3.40 -20.48 -17.62
N ASP A 150 -2.29 -20.52 -18.38
CA ASP A 150 -1.97 -21.55 -19.38
C ASP A 150 -2.99 -21.69 -20.54
N ALA A 151 -3.91 -20.74 -20.71
CA ALA A 151 -4.85 -20.72 -21.82
C ALA A 151 -4.16 -20.28 -23.13
N LYS A 152 -4.56 -20.92 -24.24
CA LYS A 152 -4.07 -20.57 -25.59
C LYS A 152 -4.82 -19.41 -26.22
N GLU A 153 -6.09 -19.25 -25.84
CA GLU A 153 -6.98 -18.22 -26.37
C GLU A 153 -7.44 -17.31 -25.22
N PRO A 154 -7.72 -16.02 -25.50
CA PRO A 154 -8.20 -15.10 -24.49
C PRO A 154 -9.58 -15.56 -23.98
N HIS A 155 -9.76 -15.50 -22.67
CA HIS A 155 -11.03 -15.79 -22.01
C HIS A 155 -11.99 -14.59 -22.09
N HIS A 156 -11.45 -13.38 -22.08
CA HIS A 156 -12.24 -12.17 -22.22
C HIS A 156 -11.47 -11.06 -22.92
N LEU A 157 -12.21 -10.20 -23.61
CA LEU A 157 -11.67 -9.10 -24.40
C LEU A 157 -12.38 -7.81 -24.04
N TYR A 158 -11.63 -6.70 -24.06
CA TYR A 158 -12.18 -5.36 -23.90
C TYR A 158 -11.59 -4.42 -24.96
N LEU A 159 -12.40 -3.52 -25.51
CA LEU A 159 -11.93 -2.36 -26.26
C LEU A 159 -12.14 -1.12 -25.39
N GLY A 160 -11.07 -0.39 -25.12
CA GLY A 160 -11.10 0.85 -24.36
C GLY A 160 -10.46 2.02 -25.09
N ARG A 161 -11.06 3.21 -25.01
CA ARG A 161 -10.41 4.47 -25.39
C ARG A 161 -9.69 5.05 -24.19
N TRP A 162 -8.39 5.28 -24.30
CA TRP A 162 -7.56 5.80 -23.23
C TRP A 162 -8.03 7.18 -22.76
N ILE A 163 -8.12 7.37 -21.44
CA ILE A 163 -8.51 8.61 -20.79
C ILE A 163 -7.35 9.22 -20.01
N ALA A 164 -6.68 8.40 -19.19
CA ALA A 164 -5.55 8.81 -18.39
C ALA A 164 -4.70 7.62 -17.98
N ASP A 165 -3.40 7.87 -17.90
CA ASP A 165 -2.48 7.06 -17.09
C ASP A 165 -2.54 7.54 -15.63
N SER A 166 -1.98 6.73 -14.75
CA SER A 166 -1.97 6.97 -13.30
C SER A 166 -0.78 7.78 -12.82
N GLY A 167 -0.92 8.41 -11.65
CA GLY A 167 0.16 9.13 -10.95
C GLY A 167 1.25 8.23 -10.31
N ARG A 168 1.39 6.97 -10.75
CA ARG A 168 2.24 5.94 -10.10
C ARG A 168 3.72 6.28 -9.99
N ASP A 169 4.20 7.22 -10.77
CA ASP A 169 5.62 7.63 -10.76
C ASP A 169 6.05 8.24 -9.42
N ALA A 170 5.11 8.70 -8.58
CA ALA A 170 5.42 9.21 -7.25
C ALA A 170 6.25 8.21 -6.42
N LYS A 171 5.99 6.90 -6.51
CA LYS A 171 6.79 5.89 -5.76
C LYS A 171 8.27 5.91 -6.14
N ASN A 172 8.59 6.25 -7.39
CA ASN A 172 9.98 6.35 -7.87
C ASN A 172 10.68 7.60 -7.33
N VAL A 173 9.92 8.67 -7.07
CA VAL A 173 10.41 9.91 -6.43
C VAL A 173 10.70 9.64 -4.95
N TYR A 174 9.78 8.97 -4.25
CA TYR A 174 9.85 8.74 -2.81
C TYR A 174 10.61 7.48 -2.38
N ASP A 175 11.20 6.75 -3.33
CA ASP A 175 12.01 5.55 -3.10
C ASP A 175 12.96 5.74 -1.91
N LEU A 176 12.88 4.80 -0.95
CA LEU A 176 13.69 4.80 0.26
C LEU A 176 15.19 4.69 -0.03
N LYS A 177 15.61 4.30 -1.24
CA LYS A 177 17.00 4.34 -1.73
C LYS A 177 17.46 5.73 -2.15
N LYS A 178 16.55 6.71 -2.27
CA LYS A 178 16.86 8.11 -2.60
C LYS A 178 16.66 9.06 -1.41
N ARG A 179 15.81 8.68 -0.44
CA ARG A 179 15.52 9.49 0.76
C ARG A 179 16.76 9.78 1.60
N HIS A 180 16.93 11.02 2.06
CA HIS A 180 18.09 11.44 2.84
C HIS A 180 18.12 10.86 4.26
N TYR A 181 16.96 10.76 4.91
CA TYR A 181 16.86 10.30 6.28
C TYR A 181 15.85 9.16 6.39
N ILE A 182 16.34 7.99 6.82
CA ILE A 182 15.59 6.74 6.99
C ILE A 182 16.00 6.04 8.29
N SER A 183 15.16 5.12 8.75
CA SER A 183 15.40 4.19 9.84
C SER A 183 15.10 2.76 9.38
N THR A 184 15.45 1.78 10.21
CA THR A 184 15.11 0.36 9.99
C THR A 184 13.61 0.05 10.00
N THR A 185 12.80 0.95 10.52
CA THR A 185 11.34 0.86 10.65
C THR A 185 10.60 1.74 9.62
N SER A 186 11.32 2.37 8.68
CA SER A 186 10.69 3.23 7.68
C SER A 186 9.81 2.42 6.72
N MET A 187 8.53 2.81 6.63
CA MET A 187 7.54 2.24 5.71
C MET A 187 7.95 2.41 4.24
N ASP A 188 7.63 1.41 3.42
CA ASP A 188 7.77 1.47 1.96
C ASP A 188 7.04 2.67 1.35
N ALA A 189 7.61 3.26 0.30
CA ALA A 189 7.10 4.49 -0.30
C ALA A 189 5.74 4.31 -1.00
N GLU A 190 5.54 3.20 -1.72
CA GLU A 190 4.28 2.91 -2.42
C GLU A 190 3.16 2.73 -1.39
N LEU A 191 3.40 1.97 -0.32
CA LEU A 191 2.43 1.77 0.75
C LEU A 191 2.14 3.02 1.58
N ALA A 192 3.14 3.89 1.79
CA ALA A 192 2.92 5.17 2.46
C ALA A 192 2.01 6.10 1.63
N LEU A 193 2.25 6.20 0.32
CA LEU A 193 1.41 6.96 -0.61
C LEU A 193 -0.01 6.37 -0.70
N LEU A 194 -0.12 5.05 -0.79
CA LEU A 194 -1.39 4.34 -0.80
C LEU A 194 -2.19 4.58 0.49
N THR A 195 -1.51 4.54 1.64
CA THR A 195 -2.13 4.86 2.94
C THR A 195 -2.64 6.30 2.98
N ALA A 196 -1.86 7.26 2.48
CA ALA A 196 -2.27 8.66 2.40
C ALA A 196 -3.47 8.88 1.47
N ASN A 197 -3.54 8.18 0.34
CA ASN A 197 -4.71 8.17 -0.54
C ASN A 197 -5.96 7.65 0.18
N ILE A 198 -5.85 6.48 0.82
CA ILE A 198 -6.95 5.82 1.55
C ILE A 198 -7.42 6.66 2.74
N ALA A 199 -6.51 7.36 3.41
CA ALA A 199 -6.83 8.30 4.48
C ALA A 199 -7.40 9.65 3.98
N LEU A 200 -7.49 9.85 2.66
CA LEU A 200 -8.00 11.06 1.99
C LEU A 200 -7.15 12.32 2.22
N ALA A 201 -5.81 12.19 2.29
CA ALA A 201 -4.91 13.34 2.31
C ALA A 201 -5.13 14.22 1.08
N ALA A 202 -5.26 15.54 1.29
CA ALA A 202 -5.55 16.50 0.23
C ALA A 202 -5.19 17.94 0.68
N PRO A 203 -5.08 18.92 -0.25
CA PRO A 203 -4.90 20.32 0.11
C PRO A 203 -5.99 20.83 1.05
N GLY A 204 -5.61 21.69 2.00
CA GLY A 204 -6.52 22.26 2.99
C GLY A 204 -6.84 21.34 4.18
N LYS A 205 -6.25 20.14 4.22
CA LYS A 205 -6.43 19.19 5.33
C LYS A 205 -5.23 19.13 6.26
N LEU A 206 -5.48 18.85 7.53
CA LEU A 206 -4.47 18.67 8.58
C LEU A 206 -4.37 17.21 9.02
N PHE A 207 -3.16 16.65 8.90
CA PHE A 207 -2.86 15.24 9.17
C PHE A 207 -1.88 15.09 10.33
N TYR A 208 -2.06 14.03 11.10
CA TYR A 208 -1.21 13.70 12.24
C TYR A 208 -0.74 12.25 12.21
N ASP A 209 0.54 12.04 12.53
CA ASP A 209 1.10 10.71 12.81
C ASP A 209 1.61 10.65 14.26
N PRO A 210 0.92 9.94 15.18
CA PRO A 210 1.34 9.82 16.58
C PRO A 210 2.60 8.95 16.79
N PHE A 211 3.08 8.26 15.77
CA PHE A 211 4.26 7.38 15.81
C PHE A 211 5.16 7.65 14.60
N MET A 212 5.45 8.93 14.34
CA MET A 212 5.93 9.38 13.04
C MET A 212 7.30 8.84 12.63
N GLY A 213 8.15 8.42 13.58
CA GLY A 213 9.50 7.97 13.31
C GLY A 213 10.27 8.97 12.43
N THR A 214 10.67 8.52 11.24
CA THR A 214 11.40 9.33 10.24
C THR A 214 10.49 10.13 9.28
N GLY A 215 9.19 10.21 9.57
CA GLY A 215 8.21 11.02 8.85
C GLY A 215 7.67 10.39 7.56
N GLY A 216 7.70 9.06 7.43
CA GLY A 216 7.29 8.36 6.19
C GLY A 216 5.86 8.69 5.73
N PHE A 217 4.86 8.54 6.60
CA PHE A 217 3.48 8.89 6.26
C PHE A 217 3.23 10.40 6.18
N PRO A 218 3.76 11.24 7.09
CA PRO A 218 3.68 12.70 6.93
C PRO A 218 4.20 13.18 5.57
N ILE A 219 5.33 12.66 5.08
CA ILE A 219 5.86 13.01 3.75
C ILE A 219 4.88 12.61 2.64
N ALA A 220 4.29 11.42 2.72
CA ALA A 220 3.31 10.95 1.74
C ALA A 220 2.02 11.77 1.74
N CYS A 221 1.54 12.20 2.91
CA CYS A 221 0.37 13.08 3.01
C CYS A 221 0.68 14.48 2.46
N ALA A 222 1.88 15.02 2.76
CA ALA A 222 2.34 16.30 2.24
C ALA A 222 2.55 16.30 0.72
N HIS A 223 2.95 15.17 0.13
CA HIS A 223 2.99 15.00 -1.32
C HIS A 223 1.63 15.29 -1.97
N TYR A 224 0.55 14.86 -1.33
CA TYR A 224 -0.83 15.14 -1.75
C TYR A 224 -1.37 16.48 -1.23
N GLY A 225 -0.50 17.34 -0.71
CA GLY A 225 -0.82 18.72 -0.35
C GLY A 225 -1.41 18.93 1.04
N ALA A 226 -1.56 17.87 1.85
CA ALA A 226 -2.01 18.02 3.24
C ALA A 226 -0.94 18.74 4.07
N VAL A 227 -1.37 19.54 5.04
CA VAL A 227 -0.50 20.04 6.11
C VAL A 227 -0.32 18.93 7.14
N VAL A 228 0.90 18.70 7.61
CA VAL A 228 1.24 17.54 8.43
C VAL A 228 2.03 17.91 9.67
N THR A 229 1.74 17.20 10.75
CA THR A 229 2.53 17.21 11.98
C THR A 229 2.63 15.78 12.51
N GLY A 230 3.56 15.52 13.42
CA GLY A 230 3.65 14.20 14.03
C GLY A 230 4.33 14.22 15.38
N SER A 231 4.26 13.09 16.07
CA SER A 231 4.99 12.88 17.30
C SER A 231 5.65 11.52 17.36
N ASP A 232 6.61 11.40 18.26
CA ASP A 232 7.19 10.12 18.63
C ASP A 232 7.63 10.18 20.10
N ILE A 233 7.47 9.08 20.83
CA ILE A 233 7.92 8.99 22.23
C ILE A 233 9.47 9.00 22.32
N ASP A 234 10.14 8.67 21.23
CA ASP A 234 11.57 8.83 21.05
C ASP A 234 11.92 9.91 20.03
N GLY A 235 12.05 11.16 20.48
CA GLY A 235 12.40 12.28 19.61
C GLY A 235 13.74 12.16 18.86
N ARG A 236 14.56 11.14 19.12
CA ARG A 236 15.77 10.87 18.32
C ARG A 236 15.40 10.46 16.88
N SER A 237 14.28 9.76 16.69
CA SER A 237 13.78 9.40 15.35
C SER A 237 13.38 10.63 14.53
N ILE A 238 12.95 11.71 15.20
CA ILE A 238 12.57 12.96 14.53
C ILE A 238 13.80 13.86 14.28
N ARG A 239 14.59 14.09 15.34
CA ARG A 239 15.75 15.01 15.32
C ARG A 239 16.95 14.45 14.55
N GLY A 240 17.01 13.14 14.39
CA GLY A 240 18.15 12.41 13.87
C GLY A 240 19.33 12.34 14.84
N THR A 241 20.07 11.24 14.79
CA THR A 241 21.16 10.93 15.72
C THR A 241 22.54 11.43 15.26
N GLY A 242 22.60 12.32 14.27
CA GLY A 242 23.89 12.89 13.82
C GLY A 242 24.75 11.84 13.11
N GLY A 243 24.23 11.26 12.04
CA GLY A 243 24.91 10.31 11.16
C GLY A 243 23.91 9.78 10.14
N SER A 244 24.35 9.48 8.92
CA SER A 244 23.45 8.86 7.95
C SER A 244 23.28 7.37 8.24
N ALA A 245 22.05 6.88 8.14
CA ALA A 245 21.76 5.45 8.07
C ALA A 245 22.39 4.78 6.84
N ARG A 246 22.85 5.56 5.84
CA ARG A 246 23.56 5.07 4.66
C ARG A 246 25.05 5.28 4.74
N ARG A 247 25.77 4.22 4.39
CA ARG A 247 27.22 4.23 4.16
C ARG A 247 27.58 5.32 3.14
N GLY A 248 28.45 6.25 3.53
CA GLY A 248 28.98 7.31 2.66
C GLY A 248 28.27 8.67 2.75
N GLN A 249 27.14 8.78 3.47
CA GLN A 249 26.54 10.08 3.76
C GLN A 249 27.05 10.60 5.11
N THR A 250 27.53 11.84 5.13
CA THR A 250 28.04 12.55 6.32
C THR A 250 27.12 13.70 6.71
N GLY A 251 27.22 14.16 7.95
CA GLY A 251 26.44 15.29 8.47
C GLY A 251 25.13 14.91 9.15
N LYS A 252 24.50 15.91 9.77
CA LYS A 252 23.22 15.75 10.48
C LYS A 252 22.10 15.55 9.46
N LYS A 253 21.31 14.50 9.64
CA LYS A 253 20.11 14.19 8.85
C LYS A 253 18.93 14.07 9.82
N ASN A 254 17.78 14.61 9.46
CA ASN A 254 16.57 14.61 10.28
C ASN A 254 15.32 14.62 9.40
N VAL A 255 14.14 14.60 10.03
CA VAL A 255 12.86 14.60 9.30
C VAL A 255 12.67 15.86 8.46
N GLN A 256 13.00 17.04 8.97
CA GLN A 256 12.87 18.32 8.24
C GLN A 256 13.57 18.25 6.87
N MET A 257 14.76 17.67 6.81
CA MET A 257 15.53 17.55 5.57
C MET A 257 14.91 16.62 4.54
N ASN A 258 14.04 15.68 4.94
CA ASN A 258 13.25 14.92 3.97
C ASN A 258 12.19 15.81 3.32
N PHE A 259 11.50 16.65 4.09
CA PHE A 259 10.53 17.59 3.53
C PHE A 259 11.19 18.64 2.62
N GLU A 260 12.37 19.13 2.99
CA GLU A 260 13.18 20.00 2.12
C GLU A 260 13.58 19.29 0.82
N GLN A 261 14.04 18.03 0.91
CA GLN A 261 14.42 17.23 -0.26
C GLN A 261 13.28 17.11 -1.28
N TYR A 262 12.05 16.93 -0.81
CA TYR A 262 10.89 16.71 -1.66
C TYR A 262 10.08 17.98 -1.94
N ALA A 263 10.62 19.15 -1.59
CA ALA A 263 9.95 20.45 -1.73
C ALA A 263 8.57 20.52 -1.05
N THR A 264 8.41 19.82 0.08
CA THR A 264 7.18 19.78 0.90
C THR A 264 7.36 20.42 2.28
N ALA A 265 8.40 21.23 2.47
CA ALA A 265 8.68 21.88 3.75
C ALA A 265 7.58 22.85 4.21
N SER A 266 6.86 23.49 3.28
CA SER A 266 5.75 24.40 3.61
C SER A 266 4.52 23.67 4.18
N GLN A 267 4.41 22.36 3.96
CA GLN A 267 3.35 21.53 4.51
C GLN A 267 3.69 20.98 5.90
N TYR A 268 4.93 21.06 6.37
CA TYR A 268 5.35 20.43 7.61
C TYR A 268 5.36 21.41 8.79
N LEU A 269 4.51 21.15 9.78
CA LEU A 269 4.42 21.96 11.01
C LEU A 269 5.50 21.60 12.05
N GLY A 270 6.28 20.56 11.80
CA GLY A 270 7.26 20.02 12.73
C GLY A 270 6.81 18.72 13.38
N GLY A 271 7.75 18.15 14.13
CA GLY A 271 7.55 16.92 14.90
C GLY A 271 7.98 17.16 16.34
N PHE A 272 7.25 16.59 17.29
CA PHE A 272 7.51 16.81 18.71
C PHE A 272 7.55 15.49 19.50
N VAL A 273 8.12 15.54 20.70
CA VAL A 273 8.13 14.36 21.57
C VAL A 273 6.80 14.26 22.27
N SER A 274 6.11 13.14 22.09
CA SER A 274 4.85 12.85 22.76
C SER A 274 4.70 11.37 22.98
N ASP A 275 4.08 11.02 24.08
CA ASP A 275 3.39 9.75 24.22
C ASP A 275 1.93 9.97 23.85
N LEU A 276 1.34 9.07 23.07
CA LEU A 276 -0.07 9.16 22.70
C LEU A 276 -0.99 9.10 23.93
N THR A 277 -0.61 8.30 24.93
CA THR A 277 -1.39 8.11 26.17
C THR A 277 -1.25 9.29 27.14
N ASN A 278 -0.30 10.20 26.87
CA ASN A 278 -0.06 11.40 27.65
C ASN A 278 0.39 12.53 26.72
N THR A 279 -0.50 12.91 25.82
CA THR A 279 -0.22 13.87 24.75
C THR A 279 -0.42 15.32 25.21
N PRO A 280 0.44 16.26 24.79
CA PRO A 280 0.25 17.69 25.06
C PRO A 280 -0.79 18.33 24.11
N LEU A 281 -1.32 17.56 23.15
CA LEU A 281 -2.32 18.04 22.22
C LEU A 281 -3.63 18.33 22.95
N ARG A 282 -4.34 19.38 22.51
CA ARG A 282 -5.67 19.69 23.04
C ARG A 282 -6.64 18.59 22.62
N LEU A 283 -7.11 17.84 23.61
CA LEU A 283 -8.15 16.82 23.47
C LEU A 283 -9.49 17.42 23.89
N ASP A 284 -10.20 17.99 22.92
CA ASP A 284 -11.54 18.51 23.12
C ASP A 284 -12.47 17.90 22.07
N ALA A 285 -13.33 16.98 22.52
CA ALA A 285 -14.26 16.27 21.65
C ALA A 285 -15.32 17.18 21.01
N GLN A 286 -15.51 18.40 21.55
CA GLN A 286 -16.41 19.41 20.97
C GLN A 286 -15.73 20.26 19.88
N ALA A 287 -14.39 20.23 19.83
CA ALA A 287 -13.60 20.98 18.86
C ALA A 287 -12.52 20.08 18.20
N PRO A 288 -12.93 19.00 17.50
CA PRO A 288 -11.99 18.20 16.72
C PRO A 288 -11.38 19.04 15.59
N TRP A 289 -10.15 18.73 15.21
CA TRP A 289 -9.33 19.59 14.35
C TRP A 289 -8.45 18.84 13.34
N LEU A 290 -8.46 17.50 13.38
CA LEU A 290 -7.74 16.66 12.42
C LEU A 290 -8.67 16.16 11.32
N ASP A 291 -8.21 16.25 10.07
CA ASP A 291 -8.87 15.63 8.93
C ASP A 291 -8.46 14.17 8.73
N GLY A 292 -7.26 13.82 9.19
CA GLY A 292 -6.76 12.46 9.09
C GLY A 292 -5.65 12.12 10.09
N ILE A 293 -5.60 10.84 10.43
CA ILE A 293 -4.54 10.22 11.20
C ILE A 293 -3.98 9.05 10.40
N VAL A 294 -2.66 8.99 10.28
CA VAL A 294 -1.96 7.89 9.61
C VAL A 294 -0.88 7.39 10.53
N CYS A 295 -0.78 6.07 10.75
CA CYS A 295 0.27 5.55 11.62
C CYS A 295 0.61 4.08 11.41
N ASP A 296 1.82 3.73 11.84
CA ASP A 296 2.30 2.36 12.02
C ASP A 296 2.83 2.22 13.46
N PRO A 297 1.96 1.91 14.45
CA PRO A 297 2.33 1.86 15.85
C PRO A 297 3.37 0.75 16.13
N PRO A 298 4.16 0.84 17.21
CA PRO A 298 5.12 -0.19 17.57
C PRO A 298 4.43 -1.50 17.97
N TYR A 299 4.76 -2.60 17.27
CA TYR A 299 4.15 -3.92 17.50
C TYR A 299 4.72 -4.69 18.71
N GLY A 300 5.74 -4.17 19.40
CA GLY A 300 6.36 -4.85 20.54
C GLY A 300 7.35 -5.98 20.19
N ILE A 301 7.70 -6.17 18.92
CA ILE A 301 8.62 -7.23 18.44
C ILE A 301 10.07 -6.71 18.37
N ARG A 302 10.34 -5.73 17.50
CA ARG A 302 11.70 -5.14 17.32
C ARG A 302 11.95 -4.00 18.30
N GLU A 303 10.93 -3.19 18.53
CA GLU A 303 10.94 -2.08 19.47
C GLU A 303 9.97 -2.42 20.61
N GLY A 304 10.46 -2.34 21.84
CA GLY A 304 9.62 -2.58 23.01
C GLY A 304 8.56 -1.50 23.11
N LEU A 305 7.29 -1.89 23.06
CA LEU A 305 6.15 -1.00 23.22
C LEU A 305 6.17 -0.39 24.62
N LYS A 306 6.24 0.94 24.68
CA LYS A 306 6.38 1.69 25.92
C LYS A 306 5.51 2.93 25.92
N VAL A 307 5.05 3.30 27.11
CA VAL A 307 4.40 4.58 27.42
C VAL A 307 5.15 5.24 28.58
N LEU A 308 4.88 6.52 28.84
CA LEU A 308 5.37 7.25 29.98
C LEU A 308 4.85 6.63 31.28
N GLY A 309 5.72 6.61 32.28
CA GLY A 309 5.44 6.09 33.60
C GLY A 309 6.55 5.20 34.12
N SER A 310 6.60 5.08 35.44
CA SER A 310 7.52 4.17 36.12
C SER A 310 7.11 2.72 35.88
N ARG A 311 8.10 1.82 35.82
CA ARG A 311 7.87 0.37 35.67
C ARG A 311 7.10 -0.19 36.87
N ASP A 312 7.53 0.20 38.06
CA ASP A 312 6.87 -0.08 39.32
C ASP A 312 6.02 1.14 39.75
N LEU A 313 5.11 0.94 40.70
CA LEU A 313 4.35 2.04 41.28
C LEU A 313 5.32 3.04 41.91
N ALA A 314 5.48 4.21 41.26
CA ALA A 314 6.42 5.23 41.70
C ALA A 314 6.08 5.68 43.12
N THR A 315 7.09 5.69 44.00
CA THR A 315 6.89 6.20 45.36
C THR A 315 6.59 7.70 45.32
N PRO A 316 5.97 8.27 46.37
CA PRO A 316 5.75 9.71 46.47
C PRO A 316 7.04 10.52 46.28
N GLU A 317 8.17 10.01 46.78
CA GLU A 317 9.49 10.63 46.65
C GLU A 317 9.97 10.64 45.20
N GLU A 318 9.86 9.51 44.49
CA GLU A 318 10.22 9.43 43.06
C GLU A 318 9.37 10.38 42.20
N LYS A 319 8.07 10.46 42.48
CA LYS A 319 7.17 11.42 41.82
C LYS A 319 7.61 12.86 42.08
N ALA A 320 7.97 13.20 43.31
CA ALA A 320 8.47 14.53 43.67
C ALA A 320 9.80 14.86 42.96
N VAL A 321 10.71 13.89 42.85
CA VAL A 321 11.98 14.04 42.11
C VAL A 321 11.73 14.31 40.63
N HIS A 322 10.82 13.56 39.98
CA HIS A 322 10.46 13.81 38.58
C HIS A 322 9.79 15.18 38.40
N ALA A 323 8.85 15.54 39.28
CA ALA A 323 8.16 16.84 39.23
C ALA A 323 9.09 18.04 39.42
N LYS A 324 10.21 17.87 40.15
CA LYS A 324 11.22 18.93 40.31
C LYS A 324 12.15 19.06 39.11
N ASN A 325 12.44 17.94 38.43
CA ASN A 325 13.51 17.86 37.44
C ASN A 325 13.03 17.76 35.99
N TYR A 326 11.71 17.79 35.71
CA TYR A 326 11.19 17.56 34.35
C TYR A 326 11.67 18.58 33.30
N GLN A 327 12.10 19.77 33.73
CA GLN A 327 12.68 20.82 32.88
C GLN A 327 14.22 20.81 32.84
N ALA A 328 14.86 19.95 33.64
CA ALA A 328 16.32 19.90 33.70
C ALA A 328 16.89 19.39 32.37
N GLU A 329 18.01 19.97 31.95
CA GLU A 329 18.72 19.53 30.75
C GLU A 329 19.15 18.06 30.90
N GLY A 330 18.89 17.25 29.87
CA GLY A 330 19.16 15.82 29.88
C GLY A 330 18.16 14.96 30.64
N TYR A 331 17.10 15.54 31.22
CA TYR A 331 16.02 14.75 31.82
C TYR A 331 15.33 13.87 30.77
N VAL A 332 15.22 12.58 31.06
CA VAL A 332 14.48 11.62 30.24
C VAL A 332 13.33 11.08 31.09
N PRO A 333 12.06 11.33 30.70
CA PRO A 333 10.92 10.80 31.41
C PRO A 333 10.98 9.27 31.53
N PRO A 334 10.60 8.67 32.68
CA PRO A 334 10.54 7.23 32.83
C PRO A 334 9.53 6.62 31.87
N LYS A 335 9.82 5.40 31.40
CA LYS A 335 9.01 4.65 30.45
C LYS A 335 8.74 3.24 30.97
N ARG A 336 7.51 2.76 30.81
CA ARG A 336 7.09 1.41 31.21
C ARG A 336 6.60 0.61 30.00
N PRO A 337 6.74 -0.73 30.02
CA PRO A 337 6.09 -1.60 29.04
C PRO A 337 4.58 -1.37 29.02
N TYR A 338 3.96 -1.52 27.85
CA TYR A 338 2.53 -1.31 27.69
C TYR A 338 1.91 -2.36 26.75
N SER A 339 0.60 -2.59 26.88
CA SER A 339 -0.11 -3.59 26.09
C SER A 339 -0.34 -3.08 24.67
N PHE A 340 -0.13 -3.95 23.68
CA PHE A 340 -0.41 -3.61 22.28
C PHE A 340 -1.91 -3.39 22.06
N THR A 341 -2.75 -4.27 22.62
CA THR A 341 -4.22 -4.11 22.52
C THR A 341 -4.69 -2.81 23.17
N ALA A 342 -4.16 -2.47 24.35
CA ALA A 342 -4.51 -1.19 25.01
C ALA A 342 -4.07 0.01 24.16
N LEU A 343 -2.88 -0.05 23.54
CA LEU A 343 -2.43 1.02 22.64
C LEU A 343 -3.35 1.19 21.43
N LEU A 344 -3.88 0.09 20.86
CA LEU A 344 -4.84 0.17 19.76
C LEU A 344 -6.13 0.87 20.21
N ASP A 345 -6.64 0.57 21.41
CA ASP A 345 -7.81 1.23 21.98
C ASP A 345 -7.56 2.72 22.25
N ASP A 346 -6.36 3.08 22.70
CA ASP A 346 -5.94 4.48 22.89
C ASP A 346 -5.85 5.24 21.56
N ILE A 347 -5.37 4.60 20.49
CA ILE A 347 -5.36 5.18 19.14
C ILE A 347 -6.78 5.46 18.65
N LEU A 348 -7.71 4.50 18.84
CA LEU A 348 -9.11 4.72 18.47
C LEU A 348 -9.74 5.83 19.31
N ALA A 349 -9.49 5.88 20.62
CA ALA A 349 -10.00 6.91 21.51
C ALA A 349 -9.45 8.31 21.13
N PHE A 350 -8.15 8.41 20.84
CA PHE A 350 -7.54 9.63 20.35
C PHE A 350 -8.17 10.09 19.04
N ALA A 351 -8.36 9.17 18.08
CA ALA A 351 -9.01 9.47 16.80
C ALA A 351 -10.44 9.96 16.98
N VAL A 352 -11.20 9.38 17.92
CA VAL A 352 -12.58 9.78 18.23
C VAL A 352 -12.66 11.22 18.74
N VAL A 353 -11.69 11.67 19.52
CA VAL A 353 -11.67 13.01 20.11
C VAL A 353 -11.14 14.06 19.14
N THR A 354 -10.24 13.68 18.23
CA THR A 354 -9.48 14.63 17.41
C THR A 354 -9.92 14.72 15.96
N LEU A 355 -10.47 13.64 15.37
CA LEU A 355 -10.94 13.65 14.00
C LEU A 355 -12.25 14.40 13.85
N VAL A 356 -12.32 15.25 12.83
CA VAL A 356 -13.58 15.85 12.37
C VAL A 356 -14.53 14.75 11.83
N PRO A 357 -15.85 14.95 11.84
CA PRO A 357 -16.78 14.00 11.23
C PRO A 357 -16.43 13.72 9.75
N GLY A 358 -16.35 12.45 9.37
CA GLY A 358 -15.89 12.02 8.05
C GLY A 358 -14.37 11.91 7.90
N GLY A 359 -13.59 12.49 8.81
CA GLY A 359 -12.13 12.30 8.86
C GLY A 359 -11.74 10.84 9.06
N ARG A 360 -10.55 10.46 8.60
CA ARG A 360 -10.12 9.05 8.59
C ARG A 360 -8.89 8.77 9.44
N LEU A 361 -8.93 7.65 10.16
CA LEU A 361 -7.75 7.02 10.76
C LEU A 361 -7.34 5.85 9.86
N SER A 362 -6.11 5.83 9.37
CA SER A 362 -5.51 4.66 8.71
C SER A 362 -4.32 4.16 9.52
N MET A 363 -4.49 2.99 10.14
CA MET A 363 -3.55 2.40 11.09
C MET A 363 -3.08 1.03 10.63
N TRP A 364 -1.77 0.82 10.60
CA TRP A 364 -1.18 -0.50 10.35
C TRP A 364 -1.17 -1.37 11.62
N MET A 365 -1.45 -2.65 11.44
CA MET A 365 -1.55 -3.63 12.52
C MET A 365 -0.96 -4.98 12.07
N PRO A 366 -0.16 -5.67 12.88
CA PRO A 366 0.38 -6.98 12.50
C PRO A 366 -0.70 -8.06 12.56
N THR A 367 -0.49 -9.13 11.80
CA THR A 367 -1.22 -10.40 11.88
C THR A 367 -0.19 -11.52 11.93
N ALA A 368 -0.28 -12.40 12.92
CA ALA A 368 0.57 -13.59 12.99
C ALA A 368 -0.06 -14.66 12.09
N ASN A 369 0.56 -14.93 10.93
CA ASN A 369 0.11 -15.99 10.04
C ASN A 369 1.15 -17.09 10.04
N ASP A 370 0.94 -18.04 10.94
CA ASP A 370 1.40 -19.44 10.86
C ASP A 370 0.48 -20.36 11.72
N GLU A 371 -0.34 -19.81 12.64
CA GLU A 371 -1.29 -20.56 13.50
C GLU A 371 -2.77 -20.08 13.45
N ASP A 372 -3.19 -19.30 12.44
CA ASP A 372 -4.57 -18.74 12.36
C ASP A 372 -4.99 -17.90 13.59
N ILE A 373 -4.05 -17.35 14.37
CA ILE A 373 -4.39 -16.44 15.47
C ILE A 373 -4.54 -15.03 14.93
N GLU A 374 -5.69 -14.78 14.30
CA GLU A 374 -6.08 -13.46 13.85
C GLU A 374 -6.30 -12.55 15.08
N LEU A 375 -5.47 -11.53 15.24
CA LEU A 375 -5.73 -10.52 16.26
C LEU A 375 -7.06 -9.84 15.96
N LEU A 376 -7.91 -9.72 16.98
CA LEU A 376 -9.19 -9.02 16.87
C LEU A 376 -8.97 -7.59 16.37
N ILE A 377 -9.74 -7.21 15.36
CA ILE A 377 -9.75 -5.85 14.85
C ILE A 377 -10.32 -4.95 15.95
N PRO A 378 -9.58 -3.91 16.42
CA PRO A 378 -10.08 -3.02 17.45
C PRO A 378 -11.29 -2.24 16.91
N SER A 379 -12.24 -1.92 17.79
CA SER A 379 -13.46 -1.23 17.37
C SER A 379 -13.89 -0.18 18.38
N HIS A 380 -14.56 0.86 17.89
CA HIS A 380 -15.12 1.93 18.71
C HIS A 380 -16.45 2.39 18.10
N PRO A 381 -17.55 2.56 18.87
CA PRO A 381 -18.88 2.91 18.35
C PRO A 381 -18.90 4.18 17.48
N CYS A 382 -18.10 5.19 17.84
CA CYS A 382 -17.96 6.42 17.07
C CYS A 382 -17.12 6.31 15.78
N LEU A 383 -16.57 5.14 15.46
CA LEU A 383 -15.75 4.88 14.28
C LEU A 383 -16.41 3.78 13.44
N GLU A 384 -16.33 3.93 12.14
CA GLU A 384 -16.76 2.94 11.16
C GLU A 384 -15.54 2.37 10.45
N LEU A 385 -15.32 1.06 10.54
CA LEU A 385 -14.27 0.40 9.76
C LEU A 385 -14.65 0.42 8.28
N SER A 386 -13.96 1.23 7.48
CA SER A 386 -14.24 1.41 6.05
C SER A 386 -13.47 0.44 5.16
N SER A 387 -12.27 0.01 5.58
CA SER A 387 -11.49 -0.97 4.81
C SER A 387 -10.47 -1.72 5.67
N VAL A 388 -10.19 -2.97 5.25
CA VAL A 388 -9.13 -3.83 5.77
C VAL A 388 -8.28 -4.27 4.58
N CYS A 389 -7.04 -3.82 4.50
CA CYS A 389 -6.16 -4.16 3.40
C CYS A 389 -4.96 -4.96 3.91
N VAL A 390 -4.74 -6.15 3.37
CA VAL A 390 -3.73 -7.12 3.83
C VAL A 390 -2.48 -7.03 2.98
N GLN A 391 -1.34 -6.78 3.63
CA GLN A 391 -0.02 -7.04 3.08
C GLN A 391 0.52 -8.35 3.64
N ALA A 392 0.60 -9.38 2.79
CA ALA A 392 1.20 -10.66 3.15
C ALA A 392 2.73 -10.62 3.01
N PHE A 393 3.41 -11.22 3.98
CA PHE A 393 4.80 -11.67 3.90
C PHE A 393 4.84 -13.19 4.09
N ASN A 394 6.02 -13.80 3.94
CA ASN A 394 6.14 -15.27 3.99
C ASN A 394 5.61 -15.91 5.30
N LYS A 395 5.93 -15.33 6.47
CA LYS A 395 5.65 -15.90 7.81
C LYS A 395 4.73 -15.04 8.68
N TRP A 396 4.26 -13.93 8.13
CA TRP A 396 3.40 -12.98 8.85
C TRP A 396 2.73 -12.06 7.84
N SER A 397 1.65 -11.39 8.24
CA SER A 397 1.06 -10.34 7.45
C SER A 397 0.87 -9.09 8.30
N ARG A 398 0.54 -7.97 7.66
CA ARG A 398 -0.01 -6.82 8.37
C ARG A 398 -1.19 -6.27 7.62
N ARG A 399 -2.12 -5.69 8.35
CA ARG A 399 -3.36 -5.11 7.87
C ARG A 399 -3.30 -3.60 8.01
N LEU A 400 -3.65 -2.89 6.96
CA LEU A 400 -4.04 -1.49 7.04
C LEU A 400 -5.53 -1.43 7.36
N LEU A 401 -5.85 -0.96 8.55
CA LEU A 401 -7.22 -0.73 9.01
C LEU A 401 -7.54 0.73 8.81
N THR A 402 -8.59 1.04 8.05
CA THR A 402 -9.06 2.42 7.90
C THR A 402 -10.43 2.59 8.52
N TYR A 403 -10.56 3.62 9.35
CA TYR A 403 -11.79 4.00 10.02
C TYR A 403 -12.23 5.39 9.58
N ARG A 404 -13.54 5.57 9.39
CA ARG A 404 -14.18 6.86 9.21
C ARG A 404 -14.79 7.30 10.55
N LYS A 405 -14.55 8.55 10.96
CA LYS A 405 -15.24 9.14 12.10
C LYS A 405 -16.72 9.34 11.77
N ARG A 406 -17.60 8.65 12.50
CA ARG A 406 -19.05 8.80 12.37
C ARG A 406 -19.48 10.21 12.78
N ARG A 407 -20.50 10.72 12.11
CA ARG A 407 -21.24 11.92 12.55
C ARG A 407 -21.99 11.59 13.84
N PRO A 408 -22.26 12.57 14.72
CA PRO A 408 -23.01 12.34 15.95
C PRO A 408 -24.35 11.61 15.73
N SER A 409 -25.04 11.89 14.63
CA SER A 409 -26.31 11.25 14.26
C SER A 409 -26.19 9.77 13.85
N GLU A 410 -24.99 9.29 13.51
CA GLU A 410 -24.71 7.91 13.10
C GLU A 410 -24.21 7.04 14.27
N VAL A 411 -24.01 7.62 15.47
CA VAL A 411 -23.46 6.91 16.63
C VAL A 411 -24.57 6.19 17.39
N ASP A 412 -24.37 4.90 17.63
CA ASP A 412 -25.21 4.12 18.53
C ASP A 412 -24.91 4.49 19.99
N ALA A 413 -25.85 5.19 20.64
CA ALA A 413 -25.73 5.64 22.01
C ALA A 413 -25.61 4.49 23.02
N ALA A 414 -26.33 3.38 22.80
CA ALA A 414 -26.30 2.23 23.69
C ALA A 414 -24.96 1.49 23.61
N ALA A 415 -24.43 1.35 22.39
CA ALA A 415 -23.09 0.76 22.19
C ALA A 415 -21.98 1.62 22.82
N LEU A 416 -22.10 2.95 22.75
CA LEU A 416 -21.16 3.89 23.39
C LEU A 416 -21.21 3.79 24.92
N GLU A 417 -22.40 3.81 25.51
CA GLU A 417 -22.58 3.67 26.97
C GLU A 417 -22.05 2.33 27.48
N ALA A 418 -22.28 1.24 26.75
CA ALA A 418 -21.74 -0.08 27.09
C ALA A 418 -20.21 -0.12 27.05
N LEU A 419 -19.58 0.55 26.09
CA LEU A 419 -18.11 0.66 26.02
C LEU A 419 -17.56 1.49 27.19
N GLU A 420 -18.18 2.63 27.51
CA GLU A 420 -17.77 3.48 28.63
C GLU A 420 -17.89 2.76 29.97
N THR A 421 -18.97 1.99 30.15
CA THR A 421 -19.18 1.15 31.35
C THR A 421 -18.07 0.11 31.48
N ARG A 422 -17.77 -0.62 30.40
CA ARG A 422 -16.67 -1.61 30.36
C ARG A 422 -15.31 -0.98 30.69
N LYS A 423 -15.03 0.22 30.17
CA LYS A 423 -13.77 0.94 30.48
C LYS A 423 -13.66 1.29 31.96
N ARG A 424 -14.73 1.80 32.57
CA ARG A 424 -14.75 2.12 34.02
C ARG A 424 -14.55 0.88 34.89
N GLU A 425 -15.14 -0.24 34.52
CA GLU A 425 -14.94 -1.53 35.20
C GLU A 425 -13.49 -2.02 35.06
N TYR A 426 -12.89 -1.87 33.87
CA TYR A 426 -11.51 -2.26 33.60
C TYR A 426 -10.49 -1.40 34.36
N GLU A 427 -10.73 -0.10 34.49
CA GLU A 427 -9.89 0.82 35.28
C GLU A 427 -9.93 0.51 36.78
N GLN A 428 -11.03 -0.08 37.28
CA GLN A 428 -11.17 -0.52 38.67
C GLN A 428 -10.57 -1.91 38.92
N GLY A 429 -10.35 -2.72 37.86
CA GLY A 429 -9.84 -4.08 37.92
C GLY A 429 -8.38 -4.20 37.49
N THR A 430 -7.43 -3.94 38.38
CA THR A 430 -5.98 -4.08 38.09
C THR A 430 -5.60 -5.55 37.83
N ARG A 431 -5.35 -5.95 36.57
CA ARG A 431 -4.61 -7.19 36.28
C ARG A 431 -3.59 -7.05 35.16
N ALA A 432 -2.38 -7.53 35.46
CA ALA A 432 -1.18 -7.55 34.63
C ALA A 432 -1.14 -8.73 33.62
N SER A 433 -2.26 -9.38 33.32
CA SER A 433 -2.28 -10.63 32.53
C SER A 433 -2.10 -10.42 31.02
N ASP A 434 -2.44 -9.23 30.51
CA ASP A 434 -2.52 -8.98 29.06
C ASP A 434 -1.19 -8.52 28.45
N LEU A 435 -0.17 -8.30 29.29
CA LEU A 435 1.16 -7.83 28.92
C LEU A 435 1.93 -8.77 27.97
N ASN A 436 1.41 -9.99 27.73
CA ASN A 436 2.17 -11.05 27.07
C ASN A 436 1.37 -11.87 26.04
N ASP A 437 0.11 -11.58 25.72
CA ASP A 437 -0.66 -12.50 24.87
C ASP A 437 -0.25 -12.46 23.40
N PHE A 438 -0.10 -11.27 22.79
CA PHE A 438 0.45 -11.18 21.42
C PHE A 438 1.89 -11.68 21.34
N ARG A 439 2.75 -11.27 22.29
CA ARG A 439 4.16 -11.69 22.31
C ARG A 439 4.29 -13.20 22.53
N ARG A 440 3.51 -13.80 23.45
CA ARG A 440 3.46 -15.26 23.62
C ARG A 440 2.99 -15.92 22.34
N LYS A 441 1.82 -15.55 21.81
CA LYS A 441 1.24 -16.15 20.59
C LYS A 441 2.16 -16.04 19.37
N TYR A 442 2.76 -14.87 19.14
CA TYR A 442 3.72 -14.66 18.03
C TYR A 442 4.96 -15.54 18.18
N PHE A 443 5.56 -15.65 19.37
CA PHE A 443 6.75 -16.49 19.60
C PHE A 443 6.42 -17.98 19.82
N GLN A 444 5.16 -18.34 20.12
CA GLN A 444 4.71 -19.71 20.32
C GLN A 444 4.75 -20.48 19.00
N GLY A 445 4.30 -19.90 17.88
CA GLY A 445 4.47 -20.50 16.55
C GLY A 445 5.93 -20.70 16.12
N PHE A 446 6.85 -19.83 16.56
CA PHE A 446 8.29 -20.08 16.35
C PHE A 446 8.83 -21.19 17.26
N ARG A 447 8.31 -21.34 18.49
CA ARG A 447 8.71 -22.41 19.42
C ARG A 447 8.18 -23.77 18.97
N GLU A 448 6.95 -23.88 18.48
CA GLU A 448 6.40 -25.13 17.97
C GLU A 448 7.20 -25.65 16.76
N PHE A 449 7.69 -24.75 15.89
CA PHE A 449 8.60 -25.10 14.81
C PHE A 449 9.99 -25.54 15.30
N GLU A 450 10.56 -24.84 16.29
CA GLU A 450 11.80 -25.28 16.93
C GLU A 450 11.63 -26.62 17.66
N ASP A 451 10.47 -26.87 18.25
CA ASP A 451 10.17 -28.08 19.00
C ASP A 451 9.91 -29.26 18.05
N MET A 452 9.22 -29.07 16.92
CA MET A 452 9.19 -30.05 15.82
C MET A 452 10.58 -30.37 15.28
N LYS A 453 11.45 -29.35 15.11
CA LYS A 453 12.83 -29.55 14.66
C LYS A 453 13.63 -30.36 15.68
N LYS A 454 13.49 -30.05 16.97
CA LYS A 454 14.09 -30.83 18.06
C LYS A 454 13.54 -32.25 18.11
N GLU A 455 12.25 -32.44 17.87
CA GLU A 455 11.58 -33.75 17.88
C GLU A 455 12.01 -34.60 16.68
N PHE A 456 12.13 -34.01 15.49
CA PHE A 456 12.71 -34.64 14.30
C PHE A 456 14.16 -35.10 14.54
N ILE A 457 15.00 -34.21 15.11
CA ILE A 457 16.38 -34.57 15.50
C ILE A 457 16.37 -35.69 16.53
N ARG A 458 15.48 -35.64 17.53
CA ARG A 458 15.35 -36.67 18.56
C ARG A 458 14.91 -38.03 17.99
N MET A 459 13.97 -38.07 17.06
CA MET A 459 13.54 -39.29 16.36
C MET A 459 14.68 -39.91 15.56
N LYS A 460 15.44 -39.10 14.82
CA LYS A 460 16.57 -39.55 14.01
C LYS A 460 17.72 -40.08 14.88
N VAL A 461 18.00 -39.41 16.00
CA VAL A 461 18.97 -39.90 17.00
C VAL A 461 18.49 -41.20 17.64
N GLY A 462 17.19 -41.32 17.94
CA GLY A 462 16.58 -42.57 18.41
C GLY A 462 16.66 -43.73 17.42
N ALA A 463 16.73 -43.43 16.12
CA ALA A 463 16.94 -44.39 15.04
C ALA A 463 18.44 -44.69 14.76
N GLY A 464 19.36 -44.21 15.60
CA GLY A 464 20.79 -44.50 15.52
C GLY A 464 21.63 -43.52 14.69
N ILE A 465 21.06 -42.40 14.23
CA ILE A 465 21.80 -41.37 13.48
C ILE A 465 22.52 -40.42 14.45
N ARG A 466 23.74 -40.01 14.14
CA ARG A 466 24.49 -39.09 15.01
C ARG A 466 23.79 -37.73 15.06
N LYS A 467 23.76 -37.12 16.25
CA LYS A 467 23.04 -35.86 16.49
C LYS A 467 23.47 -34.71 15.57
N GLU A 468 24.75 -34.65 15.23
CA GLU A 468 25.32 -33.67 14.30
C GLU A 468 24.80 -33.87 12.86
N GLU A 469 24.66 -35.12 12.43
CA GLU A 469 24.11 -35.49 11.11
C GLU A 469 22.60 -35.26 11.07
N ALA A 470 21.86 -35.60 12.13
CA ALA A 470 20.43 -35.34 12.25
C ALA A 470 20.10 -33.84 12.28
N SER A 471 20.94 -33.02 12.94
CA SER A 471 20.81 -31.57 12.94
C SER A 471 21.11 -30.98 11.56
N ALA A 472 22.19 -31.44 10.91
CA ALA A 472 22.52 -31.02 9.55
C ALA A 472 21.43 -31.41 8.53
N GLU A 473 20.80 -32.58 8.68
CA GLU A 473 19.69 -33.03 7.83
C GLU A 473 18.41 -32.20 8.06
N ALA A 474 18.12 -31.83 9.32
CA ALA A 474 17.01 -30.93 9.66
C ALA A 474 17.22 -29.51 9.07
N ASP A 475 18.45 -29.00 9.17
CA ASP A 475 18.87 -27.72 8.55
C ASP A 475 18.84 -27.81 7.02
N LEU A 476 19.20 -28.96 6.44
CA LEU A 476 19.14 -29.19 5.00
C LEU A 476 17.68 -29.22 4.52
N LEU A 477 16.76 -29.89 5.21
CA LEU A 477 15.33 -29.94 4.88
C LEU A 477 14.70 -28.53 4.86
N GLU A 478 15.05 -27.70 5.85
CA GLU A 478 14.69 -26.28 5.92
C GLU A 478 15.29 -25.49 4.74
N ALA A 479 16.56 -25.75 4.41
CA ALA A 479 17.23 -25.15 3.26
C ALA A 479 16.72 -25.68 1.91
N THR A 480 16.18 -26.91 1.82
CA THR A 480 15.78 -27.55 0.55
C THR A 480 14.39 -27.10 0.11
N GLN A 481 13.47 -26.84 1.05
CA GLN A 481 12.22 -26.12 0.76
C GLN A 481 12.47 -24.67 0.30
N THR A 482 13.49 -24.03 0.87
CA THR A 482 13.92 -22.67 0.49
C THR A 482 14.70 -22.68 -0.84
N SER A 483 15.47 -23.73 -1.11
CA SER A 483 16.30 -23.94 -2.31
C SER A 483 15.50 -24.42 -3.52
N ALA A 484 14.39 -25.15 -3.34
CA ALA A 484 13.46 -25.45 -4.43
C ALA A 484 12.86 -24.16 -5.01
N LYS A 485 12.52 -23.18 -4.15
CA LYS A 485 12.10 -21.84 -4.56
C LYS A 485 13.25 -21.02 -5.17
N ALA A 486 14.47 -21.08 -4.61
CA ALA A 486 15.64 -20.40 -5.16
C ALA A 486 16.09 -20.98 -6.51
N LYS A 487 15.90 -22.28 -6.77
CA LYS A 487 16.16 -22.93 -8.06
C LYS A 487 15.10 -22.56 -9.11
N VAL A 488 13.84 -22.40 -8.71
CA VAL A 488 12.78 -21.85 -9.57
C VAL A 488 13.02 -20.37 -9.90
N GLU A 489 13.48 -19.59 -8.92
CA GLU A 489 13.82 -18.17 -9.11
C GLU A 489 15.12 -17.97 -9.90
N ALA A 490 16.13 -18.82 -9.71
CA ALA A 490 17.35 -18.83 -10.51
C ALA A 490 17.08 -19.32 -11.94
N ALA A 491 16.16 -20.27 -12.14
CA ALA A 491 15.68 -20.65 -13.47
C ALA A 491 14.91 -19.51 -14.15
N LYS A 492 14.08 -18.75 -13.41
CA LYS A 492 13.45 -17.51 -13.90
C LYS A 492 14.47 -16.44 -14.28
N GLN A 493 15.49 -16.23 -13.46
CA GLN A 493 16.56 -15.25 -13.73
C GLN A 493 17.48 -15.68 -14.88
N GLN A 494 17.69 -16.98 -15.09
CA GLN A 494 18.41 -17.50 -16.27
C GLN A 494 17.57 -17.36 -17.55
N VAL A 495 16.25 -17.51 -17.47
CA VAL A 495 15.32 -17.25 -18.58
C VAL A 495 15.25 -15.75 -18.89
N GLU A 496 15.21 -14.86 -17.88
CA GLU A 496 15.26 -13.40 -18.04
C GLU A 496 16.62 -12.87 -18.54
N ALA A 497 17.73 -13.53 -18.16
CA ALA A 497 19.06 -13.20 -18.68
C ALA A 497 19.23 -13.67 -20.14
N ALA A 498 18.61 -14.79 -20.53
CA ALA A 498 18.55 -15.22 -21.92
C ALA A 498 17.74 -14.23 -22.78
N THR A 499 16.65 -13.65 -22.25
CA THR A 499 15.86 -12.61 -22.95
C THR A 499 16.61 -11.28 -23.07
N LYS A 500 17.44 -10.91 -22.08
CA LYS A 500 18.35 -9.75 -22.19
C LYS A 500 19.49 -9.94 -23.17
N THR A 501 19.84 -11.18 -23.51
CA THR A 501 20.85 -11.46 -24.54
C THR A 501 20.26 -11.36 -25.95
N GLU A 502 18.94 -11.58 -26.10
CA GLU A 502 18.18 -11.28 -27.33
C GLU A 502 17.98 -9.76 -27.57
N GLU A 503 17.96 -8.93 -26.52
CA GLU A 503 18.04 -7.46 -26.69
C GLU A 503 19.39 -6.99 -27.27
N SER A 504 20.45 -7.81 -27.20
CA SER A 504 21.70 -7.55 -27.94
C SER A 504 21.67 -8.03 -29.40
N ALA A 505 20.68 -8.83 -29.79
CA ALA A 505 20.46 -9.21 -31.19
C ALA A 505 19.82 -8.08 -32.02
N ALA A 506 19.16 -7.12 -31.35
CA ALA A 506 18.68 -5.88 -31.97
C ALA A 506 19.82 -5.00 -32.53
N ALA A 507 21.03 -5.08 -31.96
CA ALA A 507 22.21 -4.40 -32.48
C ALA A 507 22.89 -5.14 -33.66
N LYS A 508 22.53 -6.40 -33.92
CA LYS A 508 23.03 -7.20 -35.05
C LYS A 508 22.11 -7.14 -36.27
N ALA A 509 20.84 -6.75 -36.09
CA ALA A 509 19.90 -6.51 -37.18
C ALA A 509 20.27 -5.27 -38.02
N ASP A 510 20.87 -4.26 -37.42
CA ASP A 510 21.33 -3.05 -38.13
C ASP A 510 22.61 -3.30 -38.96
N GLN A 511 23.46 -4.27 -38.59
CA GLN A 511 24.61 -4.67 -39.40
C GLN A 511 24.25 -5.59 -40.58
N LEU A 512 23.15 -6.34 -40.51
CA LEU A 512 22.67 -7.15 -41.65
C LEU A 512 21.91 -6.31 -42.71
N ASN A 513 21.32 -5.18 -42.32
CA ASN A 513 20.60 -4.28 -43.23
C ASN A 513 21.51 -3.44 -44.15
N GLU A 514 22.82 -3.34 -43.87
CA GLU A 514 23.78 -2.72 -44.80
C GLU A 514 24.28 -3.67 -45.89
N HIS A 515 24.07 -4.99 -45.77
CA HIS A 515 24.62 -5.97 -46.73
C HIS A 515 23.70 -6.27 -47.92
N PHE A 516 22.45 -5.76 -47.94
CA PHE A 516 21.45 -6.09 -48.98
C PHE A 516 20.89 -4.89 -49.76
N LYS A 517 21.62 -3.77 -49.85
CA LYS A 517 21.33 -2.75 -50.86
C LYS A 517 21.90 -3.17 -52.22
N VAL A 518 21.12 -3.95 -52.96
CA VAL A 518 21.30 -4.11 -54.41
C VAL A 518 20.68 -2.88 -55.08
N GLU A 519 21.53 -2.12 -55.76
CA GLU A 519 21.14 -1.01 -56.65
C GLU A 519 20.19 -1.50 -57.75
N PRO A 520 19.12 -0.75 -58.11
CA PRO A 520 18.51 -0.92 -59.41
C PRO A 520 19.33 -0.13 -60.43
N SER A 521 19.92 -0.88 -61.36
CA SER A 521 20.44 -0.41 -62.62
C SER A 521 19.31 0.14 -63.52
N ILE A 522 19.57 1.36 -64.03
CA ILE A 522 18.96 2.07 -65.18
C ILE A 522 17.53 2.57 -65.01
#